data_AF-A0A6D2JF94-F1
#
_entry.id   AF-A0A6D2JF94-F1
#
_cell.length_a   1.000
_cell.length_b   1.000
_cell.length_c   1.000
_cell.angle_alpha   90.00
_cell.angle_beta   90.00
_cell.angle_gamma   90.00
#
_symmetry.space_group_name_H-M   'P 1'
#
loop_
_entity.id
_entity.type
_entity.pdbx_description
1 polymer ?
#
loop_
_entity_poly.entity_id
_entity_poly.type
_entity_poly.pdbx_seq_one_letter_code
_entity_poly.pdbx_strand_id
1 'polypeptide(L)'
;MVVDDEFVLIGSANINQRSLEGTRDTEIAMGGYQPHHSWAKKGSRPRGQIFGYRMSLWAEHLGFLEQGFEEPENMECVRRVRQLSELNWRQYAADEVTEMQGHLLKYPVQVDRTGKVSSLPGCETFPDLGGKIIGSFLALQENLTI
;
A
#
# COMPACT_ATOMS: atom_id res chain seq x y z
N MET A 1 4.51 8.28 1.98
CA MET A 1 5.57 7.22 1.95
C MET A 1 6.30 7.23 3.28
N VAL A 2 6.50 6.07 3.91
CA VAL A 2 7.31 5.91 5.13
C VAL A 2 8.49 5.00 4.78
N VAL A 3 9.70 5.35 5.24
CA VAL A 3 10.93 4.59 4.98
C VAL A 3 11.62 4.30 6.31
N ASP A 4 11.91 3.01 6.54
CA ASP A 4 12.68 2.47 7.67
C ASP A 4 12.25 2.94 9.07
N ASP A 5 10.98 3.35 9.22
CA ASP A 5 10.40 3.99 10.41
C ASP A 5 11.11 5.27 10.89
N GLU A 6 12.00 5.86 10.06
CA GLU A 6 12.76 7.07 10.38
C GLU A 6 12.45 8.27 9.50
N PHE A 7 11.97 8.07 8.27
CA PHE A 7 11.66 9.15 7.34
C PHE A 7 10.23 9.03 6.82
N VAL A 8 9.57 10.17 6.69
CA VAL A 8 8.22 10.25 6.11
C VAL A 8 8.17 11.36 5.05
N LEU A 9 7.55 11.05 3.92
CA LEU A 9 7.18 11.99 2.87
C LEU A 9 5.66 12.06 2.78
N ILE A 10 5.11 13.26 3.01
CA ILE A 10 3.68 13.56 2.97
C ILE A 10 3.47 14.76 2.05
N GLY A 11 2.52 14.68 1.12
CA GLY A 11 2.27 15.74 0.16
C GLY A 11 1.06 15.44 -0.71
N SER A 12 0.84 16.32 -1.70
CA SER A 12 -0.23 16.19 -2.68
C SER A 12 0.15 15.31 -3.89
N ALA A 13 1.44 15.12 -4.14
CA ALA A 13 1.94 14.40 -5.31
C ALA A 13 1.59 12.91 -5.30
N ASN A 14 0.93 12.46 -6.36
CA ASN A 14 0.75 11.04 -6.66
C ASN A 14 2.02 10.44 -7.28
N ILE A 15 2.13 9.10 -7.29
CA ILE A 15 3.23 8.40 -7.99
C ILE A 15 2.82 8.20 -9.46
N ASN A 16 2.84 9.28 -10.24
CA ASN A 16 2.57 9.29 -11.68
C ASN A 16 3.31 10.48 -12.34
N GLN A 17 3.30 10.55 -13.68
CA GLN A 17 4.01 11.62 -14.37
C GLN A 17 3.36 12.98 -14.12
N ARG A 18 2.02 13.02 -14.08
CA ARG A 18 1.26 14.25 -13.82
C ARG A 18 1.71 15.01 -12.58
N SER A 19 1.97 14.30 -11.48
CA SER A 19 2.44 14.90 -10.22
C SER A 19 3.97 15.05 -10.15
N LEU A 20 4.75 14.12 -10.74
CA LEU A 20 6.20 14.08 -10.55
C LEU A 20 7.03 14.82 -11.62
N GLU A 21 6.43 15.19 -12.76
CA GLU A 21 7.16 15.89 -13.84
C GLU A 21 7.53 17.34 -13.49
N GLY A 22 6.81 17.96 -12.54
CA GLY A 22 7.05 19.33 -12.07
C GLY A 22 6.62 20.44 -13.05
N THR A 23 6.32 20.09 -14.31
CA THR A 23 5.80 21.01 -15.35
C THR A 23 4.32 20.82 -15.64
N ARG A 24 3.69 19.78 -15.08
CA ARG A 24 2.27 19.47 -15.23
C ARG A 24 1.47 20.02 -14.05
N ASP A 25 1.07 19.18 -13.10
CA ASP A 25 0.32 19.64 -11.93
C ASP A 25 1.28 20.27 -10.91
N THR A 26 0.80 21.32 -10.23
CA THR A 26 1.55 21.95 -9.14
C THR A 26 1.35 21.15 -7.86
N GLU A 27 2.44 20.62 -7.32
CA GLU A 27 2.42 19.77 -6.13
C GLU A 27 3.28 20.35 -5.00
N ILE A 28 2.97 19.96 -3.77
CA ILE A 28 3.80 20.26 -2.59
C ILE A 28 3.96 19.02 -1.72
N ALA A 29 5.16 18.82 -1.18
CA ALA A 29 5.43 17.73 -0.24
C ALA A 29 6.43 18.15 0.84
N MET A 30 6.30 17.54 2.01
CA MET A 30 7.19 17.66 3.16
C MET A 30 7.83 16.30 3.44
N GLY A 31 9.17 16.26 3.42
CA GLY A 31 9.98 15.12 3.84
C GLY A 31 10.69 15.38 5.17
N GLY A 32 10.39 14.60 6.20
CA GLY A 32 10.93 14.83 7.54
C GLY A 32 11.43 13.55 8.22
N TYR A 33 12.38 13.71 9.14
CA TYR A 33 12.87 12.66 10.03
C TYR A 33 13.11 13.23 11.42
N GLN A 34 13.22 12.36 12.42
CA GLN A 34 13.54 12.74 13.80
C GLN A 34 15.01 12.42 14.10
N PRO A 35 15.91 13.41 14.28
CA PRO A 35 17.35 13.14 14.41
C PRO A 35 17.74 12.22 15.57
N HIS A 36 16.95 12.15 16.65
CA HIS A 36 17.21 11.27 17.79
C HIS A 36 16.57 9.88 17.65
N HIS A 37 15.84 9.64 16.56
CA HIS A 37 15.16 8.39 16.25
C HIS A 37 15.54 7.93 14.83
N SER A 38 16.84 7.90 14.51
CA SER A 38 17.37 7.34 13.27
C SER A 38 18.30 6.17 13.55
N TRP A 39 18.46 5.30 12.56
CA TRP A 39 19.38 4.15 12.64
C TRP A 39 20.80 4.59 12.98
N ALA A 40 21.29 5.62 12.29
CA ALA A 40 22.66 6.12 12.41
C ALA A 40 23.02 6.65 13.80
N LYS A 41 22.08 7.29 14.51
CA LYS A 41 22.35 7.91 15.83
C LYS A 41 22.00 7.02 17.01
N LYS A 42 21.00 6.16 16.88
CA LYS A 42 20.48 5.36 18.00
C LYS A 42 21.11 3.96 18.08
N GLY A 43 21.70 3.46 16.99
CA GLY A 43 22.25 2.10 16.92
C GLY A 43 21.21 0.98 17.12
N SER A 44 19.93 1.35 17.06
CA SER A 44 18.77 0.46 17.27
C SER A 44 17.61 1.00 16.44
N ARG A 45 16.57 0.17 16.26
CA ARG A 45 15.39 0.53 15.46
C ARG A 45 14.81 1.89 15.87
N PRO A 46 14.51 2.77 14.90
CA PRO A 46 13.70 3.97 15.09
C PRO A 46 12.38 3.62 15.78
N ARG A 47 12.13 4.23 16.94
CA ARG A 47 10.87 4.10 17.70
C ARG A 47 10.32 5.49 18.01
N GLY A 48 10.30 6.34 16.99
CA GLY A 48 9.82 7.72 17.07
C GLY A 48 8.35 7.85 16.72
N GLN A 49 7.94 9.07 16.41
CA GLN A 49 6.62 9.40 15.89
C GLN A 49 6.33 8.74 14.55
N ILE A 50 7.34 8.58 13.69
CA ILE A 50 7.17 7.94 12.37
C ILE A 50 6.84 6.45 12.51
N PHE A 51 7.57 5.73 13.37
CA PHE A 51 7.22 4.37 13.79
C PHE A 51 5.78 4.28 14.32
N GLY A 52 5.42 5.18 15.25
CA GLY A 52 4.08 5.19 15.85
C GLY A 52 2.98 5.46 14.82
N TYR A 53 3.21 6.41 13.92
CA TYR A 53 2.31 6.73 12.81
C TYR A 53 2.09 5.53 11.89
N ARG A 54 3.18 4.86 11.49
CA ARG A 54 3.12 3.66 10.64
C ARG A 54 2.40 2.49 11.32
N MET A 55 2.67 2.24 12.61
CA MET A 55 1.92 1.26 13.41
C MET A 55 0.44 1.62 13.52
N SER A 56 0.09 2.89 13.71
CA SER A 56 -1.31 3.34 13.77
C SER A 56 -2.05 3.08 12.47
N LEU A 57 -1.43 3.36 11.31
CA LEU A 57 -2.01 3.05 10.00
C LEU A 57 -2.20 1.54 9.81
N TRP A 58 -1.26 0.74 10.30
CA TRP A 58 -1.39 -0.72 10.24
C TRP A 58 -2.51 -1.22 11.14
N ALA A 59 -2.66 -0.66 12.35
CA ALA A 59 -3.78 -1.00 13.23
C ALA A 59 -5.13 -0.69 12.57
N GLU A 60 -5.25 0.47 11.92
CA GLU A 60 -6.46 0.87 11.20
C GLU A 60 -6.76 -0.08 10.02
N HIS A 61 -5.76 -0.40 9.20
CA HIS A 61 -5.99 -1.19 7.99
C HIS A 61 -6.08 -2.70 8.25
N LEU A 62 -5.40 -3.22 9.28
CA LEU A 62 -5.42 -4.64 9.64
C LEU A 62 -6.45 -4.98 10.71
N GLY A 63 -6.97 -3.98 11.44
CA GLY A 63 -7.94 -4.12 12.52
C GLY A 63 -7.31 -4.41 13.90
N PHE A 64 -6.00 -4.66 13.96
CA PHE A 64 -5.28 -4.98 15.19
C PHE A 64 -3.77 -4.78 15.04
N LEU A 65 -3.05 -4.91 16.16
CA LEU A 65 -1.59 -4.92 16.22
C LEU A 65 -1.07 -6.25 16.75
N GLU A 66 0.05 -6.71 16.19
CA GLU A 66 0.84 -7.82 16.70
C GLU A 66 2.33 -7.46 16.65
N GLN A 67 3.14 -8.10 17.50
CA GLN A 67 4.56 -7.78 17.64
C GLN A 67 5.35 -7.92 16.33
N GLY A 68 4.96 -8.85 15.47
CA GLY A 68 5.61 -9.05 14.17
C GLY A 68 5.53 -7.82 13.25
N PHE A 69 4.53 -6.95 13.42
CA PHE A 69 4.38 -5.72 12.63
C PHE A 69 5.40 -4.65 12.98
N GLU A 70 6.17 -4.83 14.05
CA GLU A 70 7.25 -3.91 14.40
C GLU A 70 8.51 -4.10 13.54
N GLU A 71 8.56 -5.18 12.75
CA GLU A 71 9.68 -5.57 11.88
C GLU A 71 9.16 -5.79 10.44
N PRO A 72 8.71 -4.74 9.73
CA PRO A 72 8.11 -4.86 8.40
C PRO A 72 9.06 -5.45 7.34
N GLU A 73 10.37 -5.42 7.59
CA GLU A 73 11.41 -6.06 6.78
C GLU A 73 11.42 -7.59 6.89
N ASN A 74 10.83 -8.15 7.95
CA ASN A 74 10.83 -9.59 8.19
C ASN A 74 9.87 -10.30 7.22
N MET A 75 10.36 -11.36 6.58
CA MET A 75 9.58 -12.21 5.68
C MET A 75 8.30 -12.76 6.33
N GLU A 76 8.33 -13.07 7.62
CA GLU A 76 7.16 -13.52 8.37
C GLU A 76 6.11 -12.43 8.48
N CYS A 77 6.51 -11.19 8.77
CA CYS A 77 5.62 -10.03 8.77
C CYS A 77 4.97 -9.82 7.40
N VAL A 78 5.75 -9.84 6.32
CA VAL A 78 5.24 -9.68 4.95
C VAL A 78 4.23 -10.78 4.58
N ARG A 79 4.54 -12.04 4.91
CA ARG A 79 3.63 -13.18 4.69
C ARG A 79 2.34 -13.05 5.49
N ARG A 80 2.44 -12.58 6.73
CA ARG A 80 1.30 -12.39 7.63
C ARG A 80 0.36 -11.29 7.14
N VAL A 81 0.90 -10.12 6.77
CA VAL A 81 0.12 -9.02 6.17
C VAL A 81 -0.56 -9.48 4.88
N ARG A 82 0.14 -10.23 4.02
CA ARG A 82 -0.43 -10.80 2.80
C ARG A 82 -1.56 -11.79 3.08
N GLN A 83 -1.40 -12.66 4.08
CA GLN A 83 -2.44 -13.62 4.45
C GLN A 83 -3.71 -12.89 4.93
N LEU A 84 -3.55 -11.86 5.77
CA LEU A 84 -4.67 -11.05 6.25
C LEU A 84 -5.38 -10.35 5.10
N SER A 85 -4.63 -9.76 4.16
CA SER A 85 -5.22 -9.07 3.02
C SER A 85 -5.90 -10.00 2.01
N GLU A 86 -5.47 -11.26 1.91
CA GLU A 86 -6.16 -12.32 1.17
C GLU A 86 -7.47 -12.76 1.84
N LEU A 87 -7.49 -12.87 3.17
CA LEU A 87 -8.70 -13.17 3.93
C LEU A 87 -9.73 -12.04 3.80
N ASN A 88 -9.28 -10.79 3.96
CA ASN A 88 -10.13 -9.61 3.79
C ASN A 88 -10.67 -9.51 2.36
N TRP A 89 -9.87 -9.79 1.33
CA TRP A 89 -10.35 -9.83 -0.06
C TRP A 89 -11.47 -10.88 -0.25
N ARG A 90 -11.33 -12.08 0.30
CA ARG A 90 -12.37 -13.12 0.20
C ARG A 90 -13.67 -12.71 0.88
N GLN A 91 -13.58 -12.02 2.02
CA GLN A 91 -14.75 -11.50 2.71
C GLN A 91 -15.39 -10.35 1.94
N TYR A 92 -14.58 -9.42 1.43
CA TYR A 92 -15.04 -8.27 0.63
C TYR A 92 -15.75 -8.69 -0.66
N ALA A 93 -15.23 -9.71 -1.34
CA ALA A 93 -15.77 -10.20 -2.61
C ALA A 93 -16.79 -11.34 -2.45
N ALA A 94 -17.22 -11.67 -1.22
CA ALA A 94 -18.23 -12.68 -0.98
C ALA A 94 -19.64 -12.17 -1.33
N ASP A 95 -20.53 -13.08 -1.73
CA ASP A 95 -21.93 -12.74 -2.03
C ASP A 95 -22.68 -12.24 -0.78
N GLU A 96 -22.29 -12.72 0.41
CA GLU A 96 -22.87 -12.31 1.68
C GLU A 96 -22.06 -11.18 2.32
N VAL A 97 -22.72 -10.04 2.52
CA VAL A 97 -22.11 -8.88 3.18
C VAL A 97 -22.03 -9.12 4.68
N THR A 98 -20.81 -9.06 5.20
CA THR A 98 -20.51 -9.18 6.63
C THR A 98 -19.63 -8.02 7.08
N GLU A 99 -19.67 -7.69 8.37
CA GLU A 99 -18.83 -6.63 8.93
C GLU A 99 -17.34 -7.04 8.85
N MET A 100 -16.53 -6.20 8.20
CA MET A 100 -15.09 -6.40 8.09
C MET A 100 -14.37 -5.77 9.27
N GLN A 101 -13.39 -6.49 9.83
CA GLN A 101 -12.56 -5.97 10.92
C GLN A 101 -11.33 -5.20 10.42
N GLY A 102 -10.89 -5.46 9.19
CA GLY A 102 -9.76 -4.78 8.56
C GLY A 102 -10.07 -4.40 7.12
N HIS A 103 -9.43 -3.34 6.64
CA HIS A 103 -9.69 -2.74 5.32
C HIS A 103 -8.57 -3.01 4.31
N LEU A 104 -7.44 -3.59 4.73
CA LEU A 104 -6.36 -3.94 3.82
C LEU A 104 -6.79 -5.12 2.92
N LEU A 105 -6.91 -4.87 1.63
CA LEU A 105 -7.22 -5.89 0.62
C LEU A 105 -5.98 -6.19 -0.21
N LYS A 106 -5.75 -7.47 -0.54
CA LYS A 106 -4.78 -7.81 -1.57
C LYS A 106 -5.32 -7.29 -2.90
N TYR A 107 -4.58 -6.43 -3.58
CA TYR A 107 -4.96 -5.99 -4.91
C TYR A 107 -5.12 -7.23 -5.83
N PRO A 108 -6.23 -7.38 -6.57
CA PRO A 108 -6.67 -8.66 -7.13
C PRO A 108 -5.94 -9.09 -8.41
N VAL A 109 -4.62 -8.99 -8.38
CA VAL A 109 -3.69 -9.41 -9.45
C VAL A 109 -2.78 -10.53 -8.97
N GLN A 110 -2.22 -11.24 -9.93
CA GLN A 110 -1.15 -12.20 -9.75
C GLN A 110 0.00 -11.88 -10.70
N VAL A 111 1.21 -12.24 -10.26
CA VAL A 111 2.44 -12.07 -11.02
C VAL A 111 3.03 -13.46 -11.25
N ASP A 112 3.26 -13.82 -12.50
CA ASP A 112 3.86 -15.10 -12.84
C ASP A 112 5.40 -15.09 -12.70
N ARG A 113 6.05 -16.22 -12.97
CA ARG A 113 7.51 -16.38 -12.86
C ARG A 113 8.30 -15.46 -13.81
N THR A 114 7.66 -14.92 -14.84
CA THR A 114 8.26 -13.99 -15.81
C THR A 114 8.01 -12.53 -15.46
N GLY A 115 7.26 -12.25 -14.40
CA GLY A 115 6.87 -10.90 -14.00
C GLY A 115 5.60 -10.38 -14.70
N LYS A 116 4.92 -11.22 -15.50
CA LYS A 116 3.69 -10.81 -16.17
C LYS A 116 2.56 -10.70 -15.16
N VAL A 117 1.90 -9.54 -15.17
CA VAL A 117 0.72 -9.26 -14.34
C VAL A 117 -0.54 -9.76 -15.04
N SER A 118 -1.39 -10.47 -14.31
CA SER A 118 -2.74 -10.88 -14.76
C SER A 118 -3.74 -10.78 -13.61
N SER A 119 -5.03 -10.83 -13.90
CA SER A 119 -6.06 -10.92 -12.86
C SER A 119 -5.92 -12.21 -12.06
N LEU A 120 -6.32 -12.17 -10.78
CA LEU A 120 -6.55 -13.41 -10.03
C LEU A 120 -7.66 -14.23 -10.70
N PRO A 121 -7.59 -15.58 -10.67
CA PRO A 121 -8.67 -16.44 -11.17
C PRO A 121 -10.01 -16.07 -10.51
N GLY A 122 -11.05 -15.88 -11.33
CA GLY A 122 -12.37 -15.45 -10.88
C GLY A 122 -12.49 -13.95 -10.54
N CYS A 123 -11.41 -13.17 -10.68
CA CYS A 123 -11.39 -11.73 -10.40
C CYS A 123 -11.04 -10.96 -11.69
N GLU A 124 -11.83 -11.13 -12.75
CA GLU A 124 -11.58 -10.45 -14.03
C GLU A 124 -11.99 -8.97 -13.99
N THR A 125 -13.05 -8.68 -13.22
CA THR A 125 -13.59 -7.34 -13.02
C THR A 125 -13.71 -6.99 -11.55
N PHE A 126 -13.79 -5.70 -11.23
CA PHE A 126 -14.10 -5.28 -9.87
C PHE A 126 -15.51 -5.77 -9.47
N PRO A 127 -15.70 -6.23 -8.21
CA PRO A 127 -17.02 -6.58 -7.69
C PRO A 127 -18.00 -5.42 -7.86
N ASP A 128 -19.26 -5.75 -8.16
CA ASP A 128 -20.42 -4.85 -8.34
C ASP A 128 -20.35 -3.83 -9.48
N LEU A 129 -19.22 -3.16 -9.67
CA LEU A 129 -19.02 -2.12 -10.67
C LEU A 129 -18.73 -2.68 -12.07
N GLY A 130 -18.05 -3.82 -12.14
CA GLY A 130 -17.42 -4.30 -13.38
C GLY A 130 -16.11 -3.57 -13.67
N GLY A 131 -15.69 -3.57 -14.95
CA GLY A 131 -14.41 -2.97 -15.37
C GLY A 131 -13.21 -3.88 -15.09
N LYS A 132 -12.33 -4.03 -16.08
CA LYS A 132 -11.22 -5.00 -16.01
C LYS A 132 -10.20 -4.59 -14.95
N ILE A 133 -9.84 -5.51 -14.05
CA ILE A 133 -8.83 -5.28 -13.00
C ILE A 133 -7.45 -4.93 -13.57
N ILE A 134 -7.09 -5.56 -14.68
CA ILE A 134 -5.84 -5.29 -15.42
C ILE A 134 -5.93 -4.05 -16.32
N GLY A 135 -7.04 -3.33 -16.25
CA GLY A 135 -7.35 -2.21 -17.14
C GLY A 135 -7.66 -2.66 -18.58
N SER A 136 -7.83 -1.66 -19.42
CA SER A 136 -7.94 -1.82 -20.87
C SER A 136 -7.14 -0.71 -21.52
N PHE A 137 -6.38 -1.04 -22.56
CA PHE A 137 -5.76 -0.01 -23.37
C PHE A 137 -6.83 0.65 -24.24
N LEU A 138 -7.30 1.81 -23.79
CA LEU A 138 -8.06 2.74 -24.63
C LEU A 138 -7.03 3.62 -25.32
N ALA A 139 -7.20 3.88 -26.62
CA ALA A 139 -6.36 4.80 -27.39
C ALA A 139 -6.62 6.27 -26.97
N LEU A 140 -6.44 6.57 -25.69
CA LEU A 140 -6.43 7.91 -25.13
C LEU A 140 -5.00 8.45 -25.22
N GLN A 141 -4.86 9.76 -25.41
CA GLN A 141 -3.55 10.38 -25.46
C GLN A 141 -2.82 10.17 -24.13
N GLU A 142 -1.60 9.66 -24.19
CA GLU A 142 -0.76 9.33 -23.01
C GLU A 142 -0.61 10.50 -22.03
N ASN A 143 -0.59 11.75 -22.53
CA ASN A 143 -0.47 12.96 -21.72
C ASN A 143 -1.67 13.20 -20.78
N LEU A 144 -2.80 12.51 -20.99
CA LEU A 144 -4.01 12.64 -20.16
C LEU A 144 -4.12 11.57 -19.07
N THR A 145 -3.43 10.44 -19.23
CA THR A 145 -3.61 9.25 -18.39
C THR A 145 -2.34 8.76 -17.69
N ILE A 146 -1.17 9.31 -18.04
CA ILE A 146 0.15 8.98 -17.46
C ILE A 146 0.67 10.17 -16.64
#